data_AF-A0A9P7SLJ6-F1
#
_entry.id   AF-A0A9P7SLJ6-F1
#
_cell.length_a   1.000
_cell.length_b   1.000
_cell.length_c   1.000
_cell.angle_alpha   90.00
_cell.angle_beta   90.00
_cell.angle_gamma   90.00
#
_symmetry.space_group_name_H-M   'P 1'
#
loop_
_entity.id
_entity.type
_entity.pdbx_description
1 polymer ?
#
loop_
_entity_poly.entity_id
_entity_poly.type
_entity_poly.pdbx_seq_one_letter_code
_entity_poly.pdbx_strand_id
1 'polypeptide(L)'
;MSGPSSRIQSVLGHLLPASPAPSHIHLSPTFFLERAAVIEPNAEAILHITPAGVTLRRSYQAFADRARGLAYYLQKHKLSRVGILAPNTPAFLESIYGVVAGGGVIVPANYRLKSGDVAYIFECAEVDCIIVDKEFEELLGKFREKHSKVPLIIDIDTHVTDGPSCGQFNQAILEGLAYDREQGGHGWSGLQHRAIKEDDMLAIPFTSGTTSRPKGVVFTHRGAYLAAMSNIVESGLNQGSCRYLWILPM
;
A
#
# COMPACT_ATOMS: atom_id res chain seq x y z
N MET A 1 30.39 -39.99 10.91
CA MET A 1 29.44 -39.78 9.79
C MET A 1 28.07 -40.18 10.28
N SER A 2 27.12 -39.25 10.36
CA SER A 2 25.74 -39.54 10.81
C SER A 2 25.06 -40.45 9.78
N GLY A 3 24.61 -41.62 10.25
CA GLY A 3 24.01 -42.65 9.41
C GLY A 3 22.65 -42.22 8.81
N PRO A 4 22.20 -42.85 7.72
CA PRO A 4 20.97 -42.49 6.99
C PRO A 4 19.73 -42.37 7.89
N SER A 5 19.60 -43.25 8.89
CA SER A 5 18.46 -43.26 9.82
C SER A 5 18.39 -42.03 10.72
N SER A 6 19.52 -41.42 11.09
CA SER A 6 19.52 -40.22 11.93
C SER A 6 19.10 -38.97 11.17
N ARG A 7 19.31 -38.93 9.84
CA ARG A 7 18.83 -37.86 8.96
C ARG A 7 17.33 -37.96 8.71
N ILE A 8 16.81 -39.19 8.59
CA ILE A 8 15.38 -39.43 8.42
C ILE A 8 14.61 -39.08 9.70
N GLN A 9 15.13 -39.42 10.88
CA GLN A 9 14.49 -39.03 12.15
C GLN A 9 14.43 -37.51 12.37
N SER A 10 15.45 -36.75 11.92
CA SER A 10 15.39 -35.28 12.01
C SER A 10 14.34 -34.68 11.08
N VAL A 11 14.09 -35.32 9.92
CA VAL A 11 13.02 -34.92 9.00
C VAL A 11 11.65 -35.28 9.57
N LEU A 12 11.48 -36.46 10.16
CA LEU A 12 10.19 -36.94 10.69
C LEU A 12 9.71 -36.22 11.97
N GLY A 13 10.48 -35.27 12.50
CA GLY A 13 10.08 -34.46 13.67
C GLY A 13 8.78 -33.67 13.49
N HIS A 14 8.37 -33.39 12.25
CA HIS A 14 7.08 -32.76 11.93
C HIS A 14 5.85 -33.68 12.12
N LEU A 15 6.06 -34.98 12.35
CA LEU A 15 5.00 -35.99 12.53
C LEU A 15 4.76 -36.35 14.00
N LEU A 16 5.52 -35.78 14.93
CA LEU A 16 5.34 -35.97 16.37
C LEU A 16 4.42 -34.87 16.96
N PRO A 17 3.73 -35.10 18.09
CA PRO A 17 2.80 -34.13 18.67
C PRO A 17 3.52 -32.81 18.93
N ALA A 18 2.96 -31.73 18.38
CA ALA A 18 3.61 -30.44 18.30
C ALA A 18 4.10 -29.93 19.67
N SER A 19 5.41 -29.64 19.77
CA SER A 19 5.89 -28.58 20.66
C SER A 19 5.10 -27.29 20.39
N PRO A 20 4.94 -26.37 21.37
CA PRO A 20 4.22 -25.13 21.16
C PRO A 20 4.63 -24.51 19.83
N ALA A 21 3.64 -24.21 18.99
CA ALA A 21 3.87 -23.83 17.61
C ALA A 21 5.02 -22.81 17.54
N PRO A 22 6.04 -23.01 16.68
CA PRO A 22 7.04 -21.99 16.48
C PRO A 22 6.30 -20.68 16.18
N SER A 23 6.75 -19.57 16.77
CA SER A 23 6.11 -18.27 16.61
C SER A 23 5.93 -17.97 15.12
N HIS A 24 4.72 -18.18 14.59
CA HIS A 24 4.42 -17.98 13.18
C HIS A 24 4.10 -16.51 12.99
N ILE A 25 5.05 -15.76 12.43
CA ILE A 25 4.86 -14.35 12.12
C ILE A 25 4.31 -14.27 10.70
N HIS A 26 3.05 -13.85 10.58
CA HIS A 26 2.40 -13.67 9.30
C HIS A 26 3.09 -12.54 8.51
N LEU A 27 3.44 -12.84 7.26
CA LEU A 27 4.16 -11.92 6.39
C LEU A 27 3.21 -10.86 5.82
N SER A 28 3.67 -9.60 5.84
CA SER A 28 3.02 -8.48 5.14
C SER A 28 4.08 -7.44 4.80
N PRO A 29 4.15 -6.92 3.56
CA PRO A 29 5.12 -5.88 3.20
C PRO A 29 4.89 -4.58 3.99
N THR A 30 3.68 -4.35 4.51
CA THR A 30 3.36 -3.18 5.33
C THR A 30 4.26 -3.05 6.57
N PHE A 31 4.71 -4.19 7.11
CA PHE A 31 5.63 -4.22 8.24
C PHE A 31 6.94 -3.47 7.98
N PHE A 32 7.39 -3.39 6.72
CA PHE A 32 8.66 -2.75 6.39
C PHE A 32 8.66 -1.24 6.68
N LEU A 33 7.56 -0.53 6.46
CA LEU A 33 7.49 0.91 6.68
C LEU A 33 7.54 1.26 8.16
N GLU A 34 6.72 0.60 8.98
CA GLU A 34 6.75 0.78 10.44
C GLU A 34 8.15 0.48 10.97
N ARG A 35 8.74 -0.65 10.56
CA ARG A 35 10.08 -1.04 10.98
C ARG A 35 11.13 0.00 10.57
N ALA A 36 11.07 0.52 9.35
CA ALA A 36 12.02 1.53 8.87
C ALA A 36 11.88 2.84 9.67
N ALA A 37 10.66 3.28 9.98
CA ALA A 37 10.42 4.46 10.81
C ALA A 37 10.96 4.30 12.24
N VAL A 38 10.94 3.09 12.81
CA VAL A 38 11.53 2.83 14.13
C VAL A 38 13.06 2.82 14.09
N ILE A 39 13.68 2.28 13.03
CA ILE A 39 15.14 2.15 12.94
C ILE A 39 15.80 3.47 12.52
N GLU A 40 15.28 4.12 11.48
CA GLU A 40 15.85 5.36 10.91
C GLU A 40 14.77 6.44 10.71
N PRO A 41 14.15 6.96 11.79
CA PRO A 41 12.99 7.86 11.70
C PRO A 41 13.26 9.13 10.87
N ASN A 42 14.50 9.61 10.90
CA ASN A 42 14.91 10.86 10.27
C ASN A 42 15.53 10.67 8.87
N ALA A 43 15.77 9.42 8.43
CA ALA A 43 16.30 9.17 7.10
C ALA A 43 15.27 9.53 6.02
N GLU A 44 15.75 10.09 4.89
CA GLU A 44 14.91 10.51 3.76
C GLU A 44 14.31 9.27 3.07
N ALA A 45 12.98 9.14 3.11
CA ALA A 45 12.26 8.05 2.48
C ALA A 45 11.70 8.44 1.11
N ILE A 46 11.28 9.70 0.95
CA ILE A 46 10.66 10.21 -0.27
C ILE A 46 11.29 11.55 -0.62
N LEU A 47 11.72 11.67 -1.88
CA LEU A 47 12.10 12.91 -2.53
C LEU A 47 11.21 13.09 -3.77
N HIS A 48 10.49 14.21 -3.85
CA HIS A 48 9.56 14.51 -4.94
C HIS A 48 9.64 15.98 -5.34
N ILE A 49 9.36 16.28 -6.61
CA ILE A 49 9.22 17.64 -7.09
C ILE A 49 7.77 17.80 -7.53
N THR A 50 7.03 18.66 -6.82
CA THR A 50 5.61 18.89 -7.10
C THR A 50 5.43 19.60 -8.46
N PRO A 51 4.20 19.63 -9.02
CA PRO A 51 3.92 20.37 -10.26
C PRO A 51 4.23 21.87 -10.15
N ALA A 52 4.21 22.42 -8.93
CA ALA A 52 4.60 23.80 -8.65
C ALA A 52 6.14 24.00 -8.57
N GLY A 53 6.94 22.98 -8.86
CA GLY A 53 8.40 23.02 -8.79
C GLY A 53 8.97 22.99 -7.38
N VAL A 54 8.16 22.68 -6.36
CA VAL A 54 8.61 22.64 -4.96
C VAL A 54 9.22 21.29 -4.66
N THR A 55 10.43 21.26 -4.10
CA THR A 55 11.03 20.01 -3.65
C THR A 55 10.46 19.58 -2.30
N LEU A 56 9.72 18.49 -2.30
CA LEU A 56 9.21 17.83 -1.10
C LEU A 56 10.19 16.74 -0.64
N ARG A 57 10.46 16.71 0.66
CA ARG A 57 11.19 15.64 1.32
C ARG A 57 10.37 15.09 2.48
N ARG A 58 10.30 13.77 2.60
CA ARG A 58 9.69 13.10 3.75
C ARG A 58 10.66 12.12 4.35
N SER A 59 10.77 12.16 5.67
CA SER A 59 11.49 11.13 6.41
C SER A 59 10.65 9.84 6.51
N TYR A 60 11.27 8.73 6.90
CA TYR A 60 10.53 7.48 7.16
C TYR A 60 9.45 7.67 8.25
N GLN A 61 9.72 8.45 9.30
CA GLN A 61 8.72 8.75 10.32
C GLN A 61 7.52 9.51 9.72
N ALA A 62 7.77 10.57 8.96
CA ALA A 62 6.70 11.34 8.33
C ALA A 62 5.88 10.51 7.33
N PHE A 63 6.56 9.67 6.55
CA PHE A 63 5.90 8.75 5.62
C PHE A 63 5.02 7.73 6.38
N ALA A 64 5.54 7.13 7.45
CA ALA A 64 4.80 6.19 8.27
C ALA A 64 3.58 6.84 8.95
N ASP A 65 3.72 8.07 9.47
CA ASP A 65 2.61 8.79 10.08
C ASP A 65 1.49 9.10 9.08
N ARG A 66 1.85 9.43 7.85
CA ARG A 66 0.88 9.73 6.79
C ARG A 66 0.16 8.48 6.31
N ALA A 67 0.87 7.37 6.10
CA ALA A 67 0.27 6.07 5.81
C ALA A 67 -0.67 5.62 6.94
N ARG A 68 -0.25 5.77 8.21
CA ARG A 68 -1.09 5.50 9.38
C ARG A 68 -2.35 6.36 9.39
N GLY A 69 -2.24 7.65 9.13
CA GLY A 69 -3.39 8.56 9.07
C GLY A 69 -4.42 8.10 8.04
N LEU A 70 -3.97 7.78 6.83
CA LEU A 70 -4.85 7.25 5.80
C LEU A 70 -5.48 5.90 6.22
N ALA A 71 -4.72 5.00 6.84
CA ALA A 71 -5.23 3.71 7.31
C ALA A 71 -6.41 3.88 8.29
N TYR A 72 -6.27 4.76 9.28
CA TYR A 72 -7.34 5.05 10.24
C TYR A 72 -8.55 5.74 9.61
N TYR A 73 -8.32 6.60 8.61
CA TYR A 73 -9.40 7.18 7.83
C TYR A 73 -10.23 6.09 7.13
N LEU A 74 -9.56 5.16 6.45
CA LEU A 74 -10.23 4.06 5.75
C LEU A 74 -10.99 3.16 6.74
N GLN A 75 -10.42 2.84 7.91
CA GLN A 75 -11.12 2.08 8.95
C GLN A 75 -12.37 2.80 9.46
N LYS A 76 -12.27 4.10 9.77
CA LYS A 76 -13.39 4.93 10.25
C LYS A 76 -14.55 4.93 9.26
N HIS A 77 -14.24 5.04 7.96
CA HIS A 77 -15.22 5.08 6.88
C HIS A 77 -15.60 3.70 6.33
N LYS A 78 -15.02 2.62 6.88
CA LYS A 78 -15.24 1.22 6.46
C LYS A 78 -14.98 0.98 4.98
N LEU A 79 -13.89 1.56 4.47
CA LEU A 79 -13.43 1.45 3.09
C LEU A 79 -12.35 0.38 3.00
N SER A 80 -12.50 -0.54 2.04
CA SER A 80 -11.72 -1.79 2.00
C SER A 80 -11.18 -2.15 0.63
N ARG A 81 -11.71 -1.59 -0.47
CA ARG A 81 -11.26 -1.85 -1.83
C ARG A 81 -10.97 -0.51 -2.52
N VAL A 82 -9.74 -0.07 -2.39
CA VAL A 82 -9.36 1.29 -2.71
C VAL A 82 -8.74 1.34 -4.11
N GLY A 83 -9.45 1.98 -5.02
CA GLY A 83 -8.93 2.34 -6.33
C GLY A 83 -7.86 3.42 -6.20
N ILE A 84 -6.74 3.29 -6.90
CA ILE A 84 -5.71 4.33 -6.98
C ILE A 84 -5.49 4.70 -8.45
N LEU A 85 -5.69 5.98 -8.78
CA LEU A 85 -5.48 6.53 -10.11
C LEU A 85 -4.61 7.80 -10.00
N ALA A 86 -3.30 7.63 -10.01
CA ALA A 86 -2.35 8.72 -9.86
C ALA A 86 -1.04 8.40 -10.59
N PRO A 87 -0.23 9.42 -10.94
CA PRO A 87 1.14 9.21 -11.35
C PRO A 87 2.00 8.84 -10.14
N ASN A 88 3.32 8.82 -10.33
CA ASN A 88 4.26 8.54 -9.25
C ASN A 88 4.33 9.73 -8.29
N THR A 89 3.38 9.82 -7.35
CA THR A 89 3.33 10.85 -6.32
C THR A 89 3.59 10.25 -4.94
N PRO A 90 4.02 11.07 -3.97
CA PRO A 90 4.08 10.66 -2.58
C PRO A 90 2.73 10.12 -2.04
N ALA A 91 1.61 10.65 -2.52
CA ALA A 91 0.27 10.20 -2.12
C ALA A 91 -0.02 8.77 -2.59
N PHE A 92 0.43 8.37 -3.79
CA PHE A 92 0.33 6.99 -4.26
C PHE A 92 1.07 6.04 -3.31
N LEU A 93 2.32 6.38 -2.97
CA LEU A 93 3.15 5.54 -2.10
C LEU A 93 2.58 5.45 -0.67
N GLU A 94 2.06 6.56 -0.14
CA GLU A 94 1.30 6.61 1.13
C GLU A 94 0.04 5.76 1.09
N SER A 95 -0.64 5.73 -0.05
CA SER A 95 -1.84 4.92 -0.26
C SER A 95 -1.53 3.42 -0.25
N ILE A 96 -0.41 2.98 -0.84
CA ILE A 96 0.00 1.57 -0.80
C ILE A 96 0.07 1.06 0.65
N TYR A 97 0.77 1.78 1.52
CA TYR A 97 0.91 1.35 2.91
C TYR A 97 -0.34 1.62 3.75
N GLY A 98 -1.00 2.76 3.54
CA GLY A 98 -2.20 3.14 4.30
C GLY A 98 -3.38 2.20 4.05
N VAL A 99 -3.62 1.83 2.79
CA VAL A 99 -4.71 0.89 2.43
C VAL A 99 -4.49 -0.46 3.10
N VAL A 100 -3.30 -1.04 2.97
CA VAL A 100 -3.01 -2.37 3.50
C VAL A 100 -2.96 -2.35 5.03
N ALA A 101 -2.40 -1.30 5.64
CA ALA A 101 -2.43 -1.13 7.10
C ALA A 101 -3.86 -0.97 7.65
N GLY A 102 -4.76 -0.37 6.86
CA GLY A 102 -6.19 -0.30 7.16
C GLY A 102 -6.92 -1.64 7.04
N GLY A 103 -6.27 -2.68 6.49
CA GLY A 103 -6.86 -3.97 6.18
C GLY A 103 -7.59 -4.03 4.85
N GLY A 104 -7.34 -3.07 3.96
CA GLY A 104 -7.92 -2.99 2.63
C GLY A 104 -7.03 -3.61 1.54
N VAL A 105 -7.61 -3.66 0.33
CA VAL A 105 -7.01 -4.16 -0.91
C VAL A 105 -6.75 -3.00 -1.85
N ILE A 106 -5.55 -2.97 -2.42
CA ILE A 106 -5.14 -1.96 -3.41
C ILE A 106 -5.63 -2.35 -4.80
N VAL A 107 -6.30 -1.44 -5.50
CA VAL A 107 -6.68 -1.61 -6.91
C VAL A 107 -6.05 -0.49 -7.73
N PRO A 108 -4.79 -0.64 -8.19
CA PRO A 108 -4.14 0.41 -8.97
C PRO A 108 -4.61 0.38 -10.42
N ALA A 109 -4.83 1.55 -11.01
CA ALA A 109 -5.08 1.73 -12.43
C ALA A 109 -4.04 2.68 -13.02
N ASN A 110 -3.44 2.28 -14.14
CA ASN A 110 -2.47 3.12 -14.84
C ASN A 110 -3.19 4.33 -15.46
N TYR A 111 -2.78 5.54 -15.07
CA TYR A 111 -3.34 6.80 -15.55
C TYR A 111 -3.19 7.04 -17.06
N ARG A 112 -2.39 6.23 -17.76
CA ARG A 112 -2.25 6.26 -19.23
C ARG A 112 -3.35 5.47 -19.96
N LEU A 113 -4.24 4.79 -19.25
CA LEU A 113 -5.34 4.03 -19.84
C LEU A 113 -6.49 4.94 -20.29
N LYS A 114 -7.32 4.43 -21.20
CA LYS A 114 -8.56 5.12 -21.59
C LYS A 114 -9.57 5.01 -20.44
N SER A 115 -10.45 6.01 -20.32
CA SER A 115 -11.53 6.03 -19.31
C SER A 115 -12.39 4.77 -19.27
N GLY A 116 -12.57 4.10 -20.42
CA GLY A 116 -13.31 2.83 -20.49
C GLY A 116 -12.61 1.68 -19.80
N ASP A 117 -11.28 1.62 -19.91
CA ASP A 117 -10.47 0.57 -19.26
C ASP A 117 -10.35 0.83 -17.76
N VAL A 118 -10.18 2.10 -17.36
CA VAL A 118 -10.20 2.51 -15.94
C VAL A 118 -11.54 2.15 -15.30
N ALA A 119 -12.66 2.48 -15.97
CA ALA A 119 -13.98 2.12 -15.48
C ALA A 119 -14.15 0.60 -15.36
N TYR A 120 -13.71 -0.16 -16.36
CA TYR A 120 -13.76 -1.62 -16.31
C TYR A 120 -12.94 -2.19 -15.14
N ILE A 121 -11.74 -1.69 -14.89
CA ILE A 121 -10.87 -2.13 -13.78
C ILE A 121 -11.59 -1.91 -12.44
N PHE A 122 -12.09 -0.70 -12.20
CA PHE A 122 -12.75 -0.33 -10.95
C PHE A 122 -14.14 -0.96 -10.78
N GLU A 123 -14.87 -1.22 -11.86
CA GLU A 123 -16.11 -2.02 -11.83
C GLU A 123 -15.80 -3.49 -11.51
N CYS A 124 -14.80 -4.09 -12.17
CA CYS A 124 -14.47 -5.50 -12.05
C CYS A 124 -13.87 -5.85 -10.70
N ALA A 125 -12.99 -5.00 -10.17
CA ALA A 125 -12.48 -5.15 -8.81
C ALA A 125 -13.55 -4.86 -7.77
N GLU A 126 -14.60 -4.16 -8.21
CA GLU A 126 -15.54 -3.39 -7.40
C GLU A 126 -14.71 -2.48 -6.48
N VAL A 127 -14.71 -1.16 -6.64
CA VAL A 127 -14.01 -0.28 -5.68
C VAL A 127 -15.05 0.41 -4.80
N ASP A 128 -14.76 0.54 -3.51
CA ASP A 128 -15.63 1.22 -2.55
C ASP A 128 -15.17 2.64 -2.22
N CYS A 129 -13.95 3.01 -2.63
CA CYS A 129 -13.42 4.37 -2.68
C CYS A 129 -12.33 4.47 -3.75
N ILE A 130 -12.09 5.67 -4.27
CA ILE A 130 -11.01 5.95 -5.22
C ILE A 130 -10.18 7.13 -4.71
N ILE A 131 -8.87 6.94 -4.62
CA ILE A 131 -7.87 7.99 -4.47
C ILE A 131 -7.39 8.36 -5.86
N VAL A 132 -7.53 9.63 -6.25
CA VAL A 132 -7.26 10.09 -7.61
C VAL A 132 -6.46 11.38 -7.59
N ASP A 133 -5.43 11.45 -8.42
CA ASP A 133 -4.74 12.71 -8.69
C ASP A 133 -5.67 13.64 -9.50
N LYS A 134 -5.74 14.91 -9.10
CA LYS A 134 -6.61 15.93 -9.69
C LYS A 134 -6.49 16.02 -11.21
N GLU A 135 -5.29 15.82 -11.76
CA GLU A 135 -5.03 15.86 -13.21
C GLU A 135 -5.80 14.76 -13.96
N PHE A 136 -6.08 13.62 -13.32
CA PHE A 136 -6.66 12.43 -13.94
C PHE A 136 -8.11 12.16 -13.52
N GLU A 137 -8.74 13.07 -12.77
CA GLU A 137 -10.13 12.94 -12.31
C GLU A 137 -11.11 12.66 -13.47
N GLU A 138 -10.89 13.28 -14.63
CA GLU A 138 -11.76 13.14 -15.81
C GLU A 138 -11.82 11.70 -16.35
N LEU A 139 -10.78 10.89 -16.13
CA LEU A 139 -10.76 9.48 -16.56
C LEU A 139 -11.82 8.64 -15.83
N LEU A 140 -12.30 9.10 -14.67
CA LEU A 140 -13.34 8.44 -13.89
C LEU A 140 -14.75 8.65 -14.44
N GLY A 141 -14.96 9.53 -15.44
CA GLY A 141 -16.29 9.90 -15.93
C GLY A 141 -17.20 8.70 -16.22
N LYS A 142 -16.70 7.71 -16.98
CA LYS A 142 -17.46 6.50 -17.32
C LYS A 142 -17.80 5.61 -16.12
N PHE A 143 -16.91 5.52 -15.15
CA PHE A 143 -17.17 4.79 -13.90
C PHE A 143 -18.26 5.50 -13.10
N ARG A 144 -18.18 6.83 -13.02
CA ARG A 144 -19.07 7.69 -12.24
C ARG A 144 -20.49 7.74 -12.77
N GLU A 145 -20.72 7.51 -14.07
CA GLU A 145 -22.06 7.37 -14.66
C GLU A 145 -22.89 6.28 -13.95
N LYS A 146 -22.25 5.18 -13.53
CA LYS A 146 -22.92 4.07 -12.83
C LYS A 146 -22.67 4.06 -11.32
N HIS A 147 -21.53 4.59 -10.87
CA HIS A 147 -21.04 4.49 -9.50
C HIS A 147 -20.85 5.87 -8.84
N SER A 148 -21.80 6.78 -9.03
CA SER A 148 -21.76 8.17 -8.53
C SER A 148 -21.67 8.32 -7.00
N LYS A 149 -21.96 7.25 -6.25
CA LYS A 149 -21.90 7.23 -4.78
C LYS A 149 -20.55 6.77 -4.22
N VAL A 150 -19.66 6.19 -5.02
CA VAL A 150 -18.33 5.80 -4.56
C VAL A 150 -17.53 7.06 -4.20
N PRO A 151 -17.04 7.21 -2.95
CA PRO A 151 -16.29 8.38 -2.53
C PRO A 151 -15.00 8.55 -3.36
N LEU A 152 -14.71 9.81 -3.70
CA LEU A 152 -13.44 10.21 -4.31
C LEU A 152 -12.62 10.98 -3.29
N ILE A 153 -11.35 10.64 -3.17
CA ILE A 153 -10.36 11.37 -2.40
C ILE A 153 -9.39 11.98 -3.39
N ILE A 154 -9.52 13.28 -3.64
CA ILE A 154 -8.71 13.98 -4.63
C ILE A 154 -7.38 14.42 -4.01
N ASP A 155 -6.27 13.96 -4.59
CA ASP A 155 -4.94 14.49 -4.34
C ASP A 155 -4.62 15.61 -5.33
N ILE A 156 -3.96 16.66 -4.87
CA ILE A 156 -3.57 17.82 -5.68
C ILE A 156 -2.05 17.95 -5.81
N ASP A 157 -1.32 16.89 -5.45
CA ASP A 157 0.15 16.78 -5.45
C ASP A 157 0.85 18.02 -4.85
N THR A 158 0.37 18.44 -3.68
CA THR A 158 0.87 19.61 -2.96
C THR A 158 1.87 19.24 -1.87
N HIS A 159 2.80 20.15 -1.60
CA HIS A 159 3.68 20.05 -0.45
C HIS A 159 2.99 20.45 0.87
N VAL A 160 1.84 21.14 0.79
CA VAL A 160 1.07 21.60 1.96
C VAL A 160 0.34 20.42 2.58
N THR A 161 0.60 20.14 3.85
CA THR A 161 0.05 18.95 4.53
C THR A 161 -1.06 19.26 5.53
N ASP A 162 -1.27 20.53 5.87
CA ASP A 162 -2.33 20.98 6.79
C ASP A 162 -2.98 22.30 6.35
N GLY A 163 -4.05 22.65 7.06
CA GLY A 163 -4.81 23.88 6.78
C GLY A 163 -5.73 23.79 5.56
N PRO A 164 -6.38 24.92 5.19
CA PRO A 164 -7.43 24.94 4.17
C PRO A 164 -6.97 24.54 2.77
N SER A 165 -5.68 24.67 2.45
CA SER A 165 -5.11 24.45 1.13
C SER A 165 -4.43 23.08 0.95
N CYS A 166 -4.46 22.20 1.95
CA CYS A 166 -3.80 20.89 1.85
C CYS A 166 -4.52 19.90 0.91
N GLY A 167 -5.77 20.16 0.53
CA GLY A 167 -6.54 19.27 -0.35
C GLY A 167 -7.14 18.06 0.37
N GLN A 168 -8.00 17.31 -0.32
CA GLN A 168 -8.83 16.26 0.29
C GLN A 168 -8.00 15.08 0.80
N PHE A 169 -6.97 14.66 0.06
CA PHE A 169 -6.09 13.57 0.48
C PHE A 169 -5.39 13.86 1.82
N ASN A 170 -4.84 15.06 2.00
CA ASN A 170 -4.24 15.46 3.27
C ASN A 170 -5.27 15.63 4.39
N GLN A 171 -6.48 16.14 4.08
CA GLN A 171 -7.57 16.20 5.05
C GLN A 171 -7.99 14.82 5.54
N ALA A 172 -8.07 13.82 4.65
CA ALA A 172 -8.36 12.44 5.01
C ALA A 172 -7.29 11.89 5.99
N ILE A 173 -6.00 12.14 5.72
CA ILE A 173 -4.90 11.75 6.61
C ILE A 173 -5.06 12.40 7.99
N LEU A 174 -5.31 13.71 8.04
CA LEU A 174 -5.48 14.44 9.30
C LEU A 174 -6.69 13.96 10.10
N GLU A 175 -7.80 13.68 9.41
CA GLU A 175 -9.00 13.11 10.02
C GLU A 175 -8.73 11.73 10.61
N GLY A 176 -8.02 10.85 9.89
CA GLY A 176 -7.66 9.54 10.41
C GLY A 176 -6.68 9.60 11.58
N LEU A 177 -5.71 10.53 11.56
CA LEU A 177 -4.84 10.78 12.72
C LEU A 177 -5.61 11.32 13.93
N ALA A 178 -6.62 12.15 13.70
CA ALA A 178 -7.51 12.61 14.78
C ALA A 178 -8.34 11.45 15.34
N TYR A 179 -8.87 10.59 14.47
CA TYR A 179 -9.61 9.39 14.86
C TYR A 179 -8.77 8.44 15.70
N ASP A 180 -7.50 8.16 15.33
CA ASP A 180 -6.57 7.37 16.14
C ASP A 180 -6.46 7.96 17.56
N ARG A 181 -6.23 9.27 17.67
CA ARG A 181 -6.14 9.97 18.97
C ARG A 181 -7.41 9.86 19.79
N GLU A 182 -8.58 10.03 19.16
CA GLU A 182 -9.89 9.88 19.83
C GLU A 182 -10.13 8.45 20.34
N GLN A 183 -9.60 7.45 19.65
CA GLN A 183 -9.66 6.04 20.07
C GLN A 183 -8.58 5.65 21.08
N GLY A 184 -7.71 6.56 21.51
CA GLY A 184 -6.67 6.30 22.52
C GLY A 184 -5.23 6.32 22.00
N GLY A 185 -5.01 6.62 20.71
CA GLY A 185 -3.68 6.81 20.14
C GLY A 185 -2.88 5.52 20.01
N HIS A 186 -3.47 4.48 19.42
CA HIS A 186 -2.86 3.17 19.31
C HIS A 186 -1.70 3.14 18.29
N GLY A 187 -1.60 4.12 17.40
CA GLY A 187 -0.51 4.17 16.43
C GLY A 187 -0.56 2.98 15.47
N TRP A 188 0.58 2.40 15.12
CA TRP A 188 0.65 1.20 14.27
C TRP A 188 0.12 -0.07 14.93
N SER A 189 0.05 -0.11 16.27
CA SER A 189 -0.45 -1.28 17.01
C SER A 189 -1.96 -1.51 16.84
N GLY A 190 -2.72 -0.47 16.51
CA GLY A 190 -4.16 -0.55 16.19
C GLY A 190 -4.46 -0.87 14.71
N LEU A 191 -3.42 -1.07 13.89
CA LEU A 191 -3.53 -1.31 12.45
C LEU A 191 -3.06 -2.71 12.06
N GLN A 192 -3.42 -3.14 10.86
CA GLN A 192 -3.00 -4.40 10.23
C GLN A 192 -1.60 -4.28 9.60
N HIS A 193 -0.60 -3.90 10.40
CA HIS A 193 0.80 -3.87 9.96
C HIS A 193 1.36 -5.28 9.71
N ARG A 194 0.71 -6.31 10.25
CA ARG A 194 0.90 -7.73 9.93
C ARG A 194 -0.40 -8.29 9.35
N ALA A 195 -0.26 -9.23 8.40
CA ALA A 195 -1.43 -9.87 7.79
C ALA A 195 -2.15 -10.77 8.82
N ILE A 196 -3.48 -10.79 8.81
CA ILE A 196 -4.26 -11.76 9.59
C ILE A 196 -4.05 -13.16 9.01
N LYS A 197 -4.07 -13.28 7.68
CA LYS A 197 -3.61 -14.44 6.92
C LYS A 197 -2.73 -13.95 5.79
N GLU A 198 -1.53 -14.51 5.68
CA GLU A 198 -0.55 -14.02 4.69
C GLU A 198 -0.90 -14.40 3.25
N ASP A 199 -1.81 -15.35 3.06
CA ASP A 199 -2.36 -15.72 1.74
C ASP A 199 -3.57 -14.89 1.33
N ASP A 200 -4.06 -13.99 2.21
CA ASP A 200 -5.12 -13.06 1.84
C ASP A 200 -4.61 -12.05 0.80
N MET A 201 -5.56 -11.52 0.03
CA MET A 201 -5.33 -10.57 -1.04
C MET A 201 -4.90 -9.20 -0.49
N LEU A 202 -3.80 -8.68 -1.03
CA LEU A 202 -3.23 -7.37 -0.72
C LEU A 202 -3.47 -6.36 -1.85
N ALA A 203 -3.38 -6.80 -3.11
CA ALA A 203 -3.61 -5.95 -4.28
C ALA A 203 -4.14 -6.74 -5.48
N ILE A 204 -4.79 -6.01 -6.38
CA ILE A 204 -5.27 -6.52 -7.67
C ILE A 204 -4.78 -5.60 -8.81
N PRO A 205 -3.48 -5.61 -9.18
CA PRO A 205 -3.03 -4.96 -10.40
C PRO A 205 -3.64 -5.63 -11.63
N PHE A 206 -4.01 -4.82 -12.62
CA PHE A 206 -4.54 -5.32 -13.89
C PHE A 206 -3.47 -5.32 -14.98
N THR A 207 -3.39 -6.43 -15.71
CA THR A 207 -2.51 -6.57 -16.87
C THR A 207 -3.25 -6.20 -18.14
N SER A 208 -2.62 -5.44 -19.03
CA SER A 208 -3.17 -5.15 -20.35
C SER A 208 -2.99 -6.39 -21.25
N GLY A 209 -4.10 -6.94 -21.73
CA GLY A 209 -4.07 -7.90 -22.84
C GLY A 209 -4.02 -7.15 -24.16
N THR A 210 -3.19 -7.58 -25.11
CA THR A 210 -3.14 -7.00 -26.46
C THR A 210 -4.43 -7.24 -27.25
N THR A 211 -5.23 -8.23 -26.84
CA THR A 211 -6.41 -8.72 -27.56
C THR A 211 -7.66 -8.90 -26.69
N SER A 212 -7.55 -8.72 -25.37
CA SER A 212 -8.66 -8.92 -24.43
C SER A 212 -8.73 -7.79 -23.40
N ARG A 213 -9.89 -7.66 -22.74
CA ARG A 213 -10.04 -6.76 -21.59
C ARG A 213 -8.95 -7.05 -20.53
N PRO A 214 -8.56 -6.03 -19.73
CA PRO A 214 -7.58 -6.20 -18.66
C PRO A 214 -7.92 -7.35 -17.72
N LYS A 215 -6.92 -8.03 -17.16
CA LYS A 215 -7.13 -9.12 -16.20
C LYS A 215 -6.49 -8.79 -14.86
N GLY A 216 -7.27 -8.86 -13.80
CA GLY A 216 -6.80 -8.66 -12.43
C GLY A 216 -5.94 -9.84 -11.99
N VAL A 217 -4.75 -9.54 -11.46
CA VAL A 217 -3.83 -10.52 -10.89
C VAL A 217 -3.88 -10.35 -9.38
N VAL A 218 -4.16 -11.43 -8.65
CA VAL A 218 -4.22 -11.40 -7.19
C VAL A 218 -2.81 -11.45 -6.62
N PHE A 219 -2.41 -10.41 -5.90
CA PHE A 219 -1.20 -10.38 -5.09
C PHE A 219 -1.58 -10.64 -3.64
N THR A 220 -0.97 -11.65 -3.01
CA THR A 220 -1.14 -11.93 -1.58
C THR A 220 -0.12 -11.17 -0.75
N HIS A 221 -0.37 -11.00 0.55
CA HIS A 221 0.60 -10.41 1.47
C HIS A 221 1.95 -11.15 1.45
N ARG A 222 1.91 -12.49 1.51
CA ARG A 222 3.09 -13.37 1.43
C ARG A 222 3.83 -13.19 0.10
N GLY A 223 3.10 -13.22 -1.01
CA GLY A 223 3.67 -13.07 -2.35
C GLY A 223 4.39 -11.73 -2.51
N ALA A 224 3.73 -10.64 -2.12
CA ALA A 224 4.31 -9.30 -2.18
C ALA A 224 5.53 -9.14 -1.25
N TYR A 225 5.47 -9.68 -0.03
CA TYR A 225 6.59 -9.66 0.92
C TYR A 225 7.82 -10.38 0.36
N LEU A 226 7.64 -11.62 -0.13
CA LEU A 226 8.75 -12.42 -0.66
C LEU A 226 9.33 -11.83 -1.95
N ALA A 227 8.47 -11.26 -2.81
CA ALA A 227 8.92 -10.54 -4.00
C ALA A 227 9.74 -9.30 -3.65
N ALA A 228 9.32 -8.50 -2.68
CA ALA A 228 10.07 -7.33 -2.21
C ALA A 228 11.45 -7.72 -1.66
N MET A 229 11.53 -8.74 -0.81
CA MET A 229 12.79 -9.26 -0.29
C MET A 229 13.71 -9.78 -1.40
N SER A 230 13.16 -10.52 -2.35
CA SER A 230 13.92 -11.06 -3.49
C SER A 230 14.50 -9.93 -4.36
N ASN A 231 13.71 -8.90 -4.64
CA ASN A 231 14.17 -7.73 -5.41
C ASN A 231 15.28 -6.96 -4.70
N ILE A 232 15.18 -6.78 -3.38
CA ILE A 232 16.21 -6.10 -2.58
C ILE A 232 17.54 -6.87 -2.67
N VAL A 233 17.49 -8.20 -2.54
CA VAL A 233 18.70 -9.05 -2.61
C VAL A 233 19.30 -9.05 -4.00
N GLU A 234 18.49 -9.32 -5.03
CA GLU A 234 18.95 -9.40 -6.42
C GLU A 234 19.53 -8.06 -6.90
N SER A 235 18.91 -6.95 -6.51
CA SER A 235 19.33 -5.61 -6.94
C SER A 235 20.44 -5.01 -6.06
N GLY A 236 20.88 -5.70 -5.00
CA GLY A 236 21.92 -5.21 -4.09
C GLY A 236 21.53 -3.96 -3.29
N LEU A 237 20.23 -3.69 -3.10
CA LEU A 237 19.71 -2.51 -2.41
C LEU A 237 19.89 -2.57 -0.87
N ASN A 238 20.44 -3.67 -0.37
CA ASN A 238 20.70 -3.92 1.04
C ASN A 238 22.10 -3.46 1.52
N GLN A 239 22.89 -2.78 0.67
CA GLN A 239 24.22 -2.30 1.02
C GLN A 239 24.25 -0.79 1.25
N GLY A 240 24.48 -0.38 2.50
CA GLY A 240 24.58 1.03 2.87
C GLY A 240 23.30 1.83 2.61
N SER A 241 23.42 3.15 2.50
CA SER A 241 22.30 4.01 2.13
C SER A 241 22.09 3.97 0.61
N CYS A 242 20.88 3.59 0.19
CA CYS A 242 20.51 3.50 -1.22
C CYS A 242 19.50 4.59 -1.60
N ARG A 243 19.63 5.15 -2.81
CA ARG A 243 18.62 6.02 -3.44
C ARG A 243 18.14 5.35 -4.72
N TYR A 244 16.84 5.07 -4.78
CA TYR A 244 16.20 4.42 -5.93
C TYR A 244 15.30 5.41 -6.67
N LEU A 245 15.57 5.62 -7.96
CA LEU A 245 14.74 6.46 -8.81
C LEU A 245 13.58 5.65 -9.39
N TRP A 246 12.36 5.95 -8.97
CA TRP A 246 11.17 5.23 -9.43
C TRP A 246 10.60 5.85 -10.71
N ILE A 247 11.02 5.32 -11.86
CA ILE A 247 10.59 5.83 -13.19
C ILE A 247 9.40 5.09 -13.80
N LEU A 248 9.10 3.88 -13.31
CA LEU A 248 7.99 3.08 -13.81
C LEU A 248 6.69 3.52 -13.12
N PRO A 249 5.53 3.47 -13.79
CA PRO A 249 4.25 3.74 -13.12
C PRO A 249 4.08 2.78 -11.94
N MET A 250 3.80 3.34 -10.76
CA MET A 250 3.42 2.57 -9.56
C MET A 250 2.05 1.89 -9.73
#